data_AF-A0A7C0WER8-F1
#
_entry.id   AF-A0A7C0WER8-F1
#
_cell.length_a   1.000
_cell.length_b   1.000
_cell.length_c   1.000
_cell.angle_alpha   90.00
_cell.angle_beta   90.00
_cell.angle_gamma   90.00
#
_symmetry.space_group_name_H-M   'P 1'
#
loop_
_entity.id
_entity.type
_entity.pdbx_description
1 polymer ?
#
loop_
_entity_poly.entity_id
_entity_poly.type
_entity_poly.pdbx_seq_one_letter_code
_entity_poly.pdbx_strand_id
1 'polypeptide(L)'
;MKIDCVLKDCPLHGHEIVPPKGNEKAKIIIIGESPGHVEVKRGEPFIGRAGQLLRSHVKKAGLDWDSLFITNSAKCLIDKAGMDSKAIADTLRCCRKYLEYTISNI
;
A
#
# COMPACT_ATOMS: atom_id res chain seq x y z
N MET A 1 7.12 -14.99 3.26
CA MET A 1 5.81 -15.51 3.69
C MET A 1 4.75 -14.64 3.03
N LYS A 2 3.83 -15.22 2.27
CA LYS A 2 2.72 -14.47 1.67
C LYS A 2 1.63 -14.31 2.72
N ILE A 3 1.02 -13.13 2.79
CA ILE A 3 -0.04 -12.81 3.74
C ILE A 3 -1.25 -12.47 2.90
N ASP A 4 -2.39 -13.06 3.21
CA ASP A 4 -3.61 -12.87 2.45
C ASP A 4 -4.59 -11.94 3.18
N CYS A 5 -5.49 -11.33 2.43
CA CYS A 5 -6.52 -10.47 2.97
C CYS A 5 -7.57 -11.29 3.73
N VAL A 6 -7.65 -11.08 5.04
CA VAL A 6 -8.59 -11.80 5.92
C VAL A 6 -9.93 -11.08 6.12
N LEU A 7 -10.16 -9.95 5.46
CA LEU A 7 -11.40 -9.18 5.61
C LEU A 7 -12.53 -9.87 4.83
N LYS A 8 -13.45 -10.52 5.54
CA LYS A 8 -14.49 -11.43 4.98
C LYS A 8 -15.40 -10.78 3.94
N ASP A 9 -15.66 -9.48 4.05
CA ASP A 9 -16.56 -8.74 3.14
C ASP A 9 -15.80 -7.87 2.12
N CYS A 10 -14.48 -8.03 2.02
CA CYS A 10 -13.69 -7.32 1.04
C CYS A 10 -13.85 -7.96 -0.35
N PRO A 11 -14.04 -7.19 -1.43
CA PRO A 11 -13.99 -7.73 -2.79
C PRO A 11 -12.68 -8.48 -3.11
N LEU A 12 -11.60 -8.14 -2.40
CA LEU A 12 -10.29 -8.76 -2.51
C LEU A 12 -9.96 -9.69 -1.33
N HIS A 13 -10.96 -10.27 -0.68
CA HIS A 13 -10.75 -11.33 0.30
C HIS A 13 -9.89 -12.46 -0.29
N GLY A 14 -8.96 -13.02 0.50
CA GLY A 14 -8.05 -14.08 0.07
C GLY A 14 -6.94 -13.66 -0.90
N HIS A 15 -6.89 -12.40 -1.33
CA HIS A 15 -5.78 -11.90 -2.16
C HIS A 15 -4.56 -11.55 -1.33
N GLU A 16 -3.38 -11.73 -1.92
CA GLU A 16 -2.10 -11.33 -1.31
C GLU A 16 -2.08 -9.83 -0.98
N ILE A 17 -1.67 -9.52 0.24
CA ILE A 17 -1.47 -8.16 0.71
C ILE A 17 -0.02 -7.74 0.60
N VAL A 18 0.20 -6.45 0.39
CA VAL A 18 1.50 -5.80 0.59
C VAL A 18 1.42 -5.00 1.89
N PRO A 19 2.18 -5.39 2.93
CA PRO A 19 2.17 -4.68 4.20
C PRO A 19 2.83 -3.29 4.07
N PRO A 20 2.51 -2.37 5.00
CA PRO A 20 3.28 -1.14 5.13
C PRO A 20 4.75 -1.44 5.46
N LYS A 21 5.64 -0.48 5.18
CA LYS A 21 7.06 -0.59 5.46
C LYS A 21 7.64 0.78 5.79
N GLY A 22 8.60 0.81 6.70
CA GLY A 22 9.39 2.01 6.98
C GLY A 22 9.65 2.20 8.47
N ASN A 23 10.03 3.42 8.82
CA ASN A 23 10.33 3.79 10.20
C ASN A 23 9.03 4.01 10.99
N GLU A 24 8.86 3.27 12.09
CA GLU A 24 7.73 3.45 13.01
C GLU A 24 7.70 4.87 13.58
N LYS A 25 8.87 5.49 13.82
CA LYS A 25 8.99 6.88 14.29
C LYS A 25 9.01 7.92 13.16
N ALA A 26 8.52 7.59 11.97
CA ALA A 26 8.55 8.49 10.83
C ALA A 26 7.72 9.75 11.08
N LYS A 27 8.24 10.91 10.66
CA LYS A 27 7.49 12.18 10.66
C LYS A 27 6.69 12.40 9.38
N ILE A 28 6.97 11.60 8.34
CA ILE A 28 6.36 11.70 7.02
C ILE A 28 5.85 10.30 6.64
N ILE A 29 4.57 10.24 6.27
CA ILE A 29 3.93 9.04 5.75
C ILE A 29 3.63 9.25 4.27
N ILE A 30 4.01 8.28 3.43
CA ILE A 30 3.59 8.22 2.03
C ILE A 30 2.48 7.17 1.89
N ILE A 31 1.35 7.59 1.32
CA ILE A 31 0.19 6.72 1.09
C ILE A 31 -0.12 6.69 -0.40
N GLY A 32 0.01 5.51 -1.01
CA GLY A 32 -0.42 5.26 -2.39
C GLY A 32 -1.86 4.74 -2.48
N GLU A 33 -2.31 4.45 -3.69
CA GLU A 33 -3.65 3.90 -3.93
C GLU A 33 -3.69 2.39 -3.62
N SER A 34 -2.90 1.60 -4.34
CA SER A 34 -2.81 0.14 -4.21
C SER A 34 -1.43 -0.34 -4.68
N PRO A 35 -0.94 -1.50 -4.22
CA PRO A 35 0.27 -2.11 -4.75
C PRO A 35 0.12 -2.51 -6.21
N GLY A 36 1.20 -2.46 -6.98
CA GLY A 36 1.27 -3.03 -8.33
C GLY A 36 1.66 -4.51 -8.32
N HIS A 37 1.70 -5.13 -9.50
CA HIS A 37 2.06 -6.55 -9.65
C HIS A 37 3.48 -6.87 -9.11
N VAL A 38 4.43 -5.95 -9.27
CA VAL A 38 5.81 -6.14 -8.81
C VAL A 38 5.84 -6.16 -7.28
N GLU A 39 5.12 -5.22 -6.66
CA GLU A 39 4.96 -5.10 -5.23
C GLU A 39 4.31 -6.35 -4.63
N VAL A 40 3.20 -6.83 -5.21
CA VAL A 40 2.53 -8.06 -4.77
C VAL A 40 3.48 -9.26 -4.85
N LYS A 41 4.14 -9.45 -5.99
CA LYS A 41 5.07 -10.57 -6.21
C LYS A 41 6.23 -10.60 -5.20
N ARG A 42 6.69 -9.43 -4.75
CA ARG A 42 7.83 -9.29 -3.83
C ARG A 42 7.42 -9.08 -2.38
N GLY A 43 6.16 -8.74 -2.11
CA GLY A 43 5.67 -8.38 -0.79
C GLY A 43 6.25 -7.07 -0.26
N GLU A 44 6.64 -6.14 -1.13
CA GLU A 44 7.26 -4.86 -0.73
C GLU A 44 6.63 -3.68 -1.47
N PRO A 45 6.24 -2.59 -0.78
CA PRO A 45 5.57 -1.47 -1.40
C PRO A 45 6.55 -0.53 -2.14
N PHE A 46 6.10 0.08 -3.25
CA PHE A 46 6.85 1.09 -4.03
C PHE A 46 8.23 0.63 -4.53
N ILE A 47 8.30 -0.55 -5.14
CA ILE A 47 9.52 -1.09 -5.76
C ILE A 47 9.45 -1.15 -7.29
N GLY A 48 8.27 -0.98 -7.88
CA GLY A 48 8.08 -0.85 -9.32
C GLY A 48 8.54 0.50 -9.86
N ARG A 49 8.24 0.76 -11.14
CA ARG A 49 8.71 1.98 -11.85
C ARG A 49 8.28 3.27 -11.16
N ALA A 50 7.03 3.37 -10.71
CA ALA A 50 6.53 4.53 -9.99
C ALA A 50 7.25 4.72 -8.63
N GLY A 51 7.52 3.62 -7.91
CA GLY A 51 8.25 3.65 -6.66
C GLY A 51 9.71 4.09 -6.82
N GLN A 52 10.38 3.65 -7.89
CA GLN A 52 11.75 4.10 -8.22
C GLN A 52 11.78 5.60 -8.52
N LEU A 53 10.80 6.11 -9.27
CA LEU A 53 10.68 7.54 -9.54
C LEU A 53 10.43 8.33 -8.25
N LEU A 54 9.53 7.85 -7.40
CA LEU A 54 9.27 8.46 -6.10
C LEU A 54 10.53 8.48 -5.22
N ARG A 55 11.28 7.39 -5.13
CA ARG A 55 12.58 7.33 -4.41
C ARG A 55 13.56 8.37 -4.93
N SER A 56 13.63 8.57 -6.25
CA SER A 56 14.45 9.63 -6.84
C SER A 56 14.00 11.02 -6.38
N HIS A 57 12.70 11.28 -6.30
CA HIS A 57 12.18 12.58 -5.86
C HIS A 57 12.37 12.81 -4.37
N VAL A 58 12.18 11.79 -3.53
CA VAL A 58 12.49 11.84 -2.09
C VAL A 58 13.95 12.23 -1.87
N LYS A 59 14.87 11.56 -2.58
CA LYS A 59 16.30 11.89 -2.52
C LYS A 59 16.59 13.32 -2.97
N LYS A 60 15.96 13.79 -4.06
CA LYS A 60 16.10 15.17 -4.55
C LYS A 60 15.56 16.21 -3.57
N ALA A 61 14.56 15.85 -2.78
CA ALA A 61 14.01 16.68 -1.71
C ALA A 61 14.89 16.69 -0.44
N GLY A 62 16.04 16.00 -0.43
CA GLY A 62 16.93 15.91 0.72
C GLY A 62 16.43 15.02 1.85
N LEU A 63 15.45 14.16 1.56
CA LEU A 63 14.88 13.22 2.52
C LEU A 63 15.54 11.85 2.40
N ASP A 64 15.70 11.18 3.53
CA ASP A 64 16.11 9.78 3.58
C ASP A 64 14.90 8.87 3.41
N TRP A 65 14.96 7.93 2.47
CA TRP A 65 13.88 6.97 2.22
C TRP A 65 13.59 6.11 3.45
N ASP A 66 14.63 5.73 4.19
CA ASP A 66 14.49 4.85 5.34
C ASP A 66 13.95 5.59 6.58
N SER A 67 13.87 6.93 6.53
CA SER A 67 13.21 7.75 7.55
C SER A 67 11.68 7.86 7.39
N LEU A 68 11.16 7.38 6.26
CA LEU A 68 9.73 7.47 5.92
C LEU A 68 8.97 6.24 6.38
N PHE A 69 7.65 6.39 6.53
CA PHE A 69 6.72 5.26 6.60
C PHE A 69 5.86 5.23 5.34
N ILE A 70 5.70 4.05 4.74
CA ILE A 70 5.13 3.91 3.39
C ILE A 70 4.05 2.84 3.42
N THR A 71 2.88 3.16 2.87
CA THR A 71 1.73 2.25 2.79
C THR A 71 0.84 2.57 1.59
N ASN A 72 -0.25 1.81 1.42
CA ASN A 72 -1.29 2.04 0.42
C ASN A 72 -2.68 2.10 1.06
N SER A 73 -3.59 2.80 0.41
CA SER A 73 -4.99 2.91 0.82
C SER A 73 -5.71 1.56 0.73
N ALA A 74 -5.43 0.79 -0.31
CA ALA A 74 -5.76 -0.62 -0.41
C ALA A 74 -4.49 -1.47 -0.25
N LYS A 75 -4.58 -2.54 0.55
CA LYS A 75 -3.46 -3.46 0.77
C LYS A 75 -3.25 -4.47 -0.36
N CYS A 76 -4.27 -4.70 -1.16
CA CYS A 76 -4.27 -5.67 -2.26
C CYS A 76 -4.18 -4.91 -3.59
N LEU A 77 -3.70 -5.58 -4.64
CA LEU A 77 -3.71 -5.03 -5.99
C LEU A 77 -5.15 -4.81 -6.46
N ILE A 78 -5.47 -3.58 -6.83
CA ILE A 78 -6.73 -3.26 -7.52
C ILE A 78 -6.48 -3.39 -9.03
N ASP A 79 -7.07 -4.40 -9.65
CA ASP A 79 -7.07 -4.55 -11.10
C ASP A 79 -8.16 -3.68 -11.73
N LYS A 80 -7.81 -2.47 -12.16
CA LYS A 80 -8.74 -1.52 -12.79
C LYS A 80 -9.30 -2.01 -14.13
N ALA A 81 -8.68 -3.01 -14.76
CA ALA A 81 -9.21 -3.60 -15.99
C ALA A 81 -10.27 -4.67 -15.68
N GLY A 82 -10.14 -5.36 -14.55
CA GLY A 82 -11.03 -6.45 -14.12
C GLY A 82 -12.10 -6.06 -13.09
N MET A 83 -11.99 -4.90 -12.44
CA MET A 83 -12.89 -4.45 -11.38
C MET A 83 -13.72 -3.25 -11.81
N ASP A 84 -15.02 -3.27 -11.51
CA ASP A 84 -15.88 -2.10 -11.67
C ASP A 84 -15.65 -1.05 -10.57
N SER A 85 -16.16 0.17 -10.79
CA SER A 85 -16.00 1.29 -9.86
C SER A 85 -16.57 1.01 -8.47
N LYS A 86 -17.60 0.17 -8.36
CA LYS A 86 -18.21 -0.17 -7.07
C LYS A 86 -17.28 -1.09 -6.27
N ALA A 87 -16.75 -2.14 -6.89
CA ALA A 87 -15.79 -3.05 -6.28
C ALA A 87 -14.52 -2.33 -5.83
N ILE A 88 -14.03 -1.37 -6.63
CA ILE A 88 -12.90 -0.51 -6.26
C ILE A 88 -13.24 0.32 -5.01
N ALA A 89 -14.39 1.01 -5.02
CA ALA A 89 -14.82 1.84 -3.90
C ALA A 89 -15.02 1.01 -2.61
N ASP A 90 -15.61 -0.17 -2.71
CA ASP A 90 -15.84 -1.05 -1.56
C ASP A 90 -14.54 -1.66 -1.03
N THR A 91 -13.56 -1.92 -1.90
CA THR A 91 -12.21 -2.31 -1.49
C THR A 91 -11.53 -1.22 -0.66
N LEU A 92 -11.56 0.03 -1.13
CA LEU A 92 -11.00 1.17 -0.41
C LEU A 92 -11.73 1.41 0.93
N ARG A 93 -13.06 1.32 0.92
CA ARG A 93 -13.90 1.44 2.14
C ARG A 93 -13.53 0.38 3.18
N CYS A 94 -13.34 -0.86 2.74
CA CYS A 94 -12.95 -1.98 3.60
C CYS A 94 -11.57 -1.76 4.22
N CYS A 95 -10.60 -1.30 3.42
CA CYS A 95 -9.23 -1.05 3.89
C CYS A 95 -9.10 0.22 4.75
N ARG A 96 -10.06 1.15 4.72
CA ARG A 96 -10.00 2.42 5.45
C ARG A 96 -9.68 2.25 6.94
N LYS A 97 -10.41 1.38 7.64
CA LYS A 97 -10.18 1.14 9.08
C LYS A 97 -8.77 0.62 9.36
N TYR A 98 -8.26 -0.23 8.47
CA TYR A 98 -6.89 -0.74 8.57
C TYR A 98 -5.87 0.37 8.36
N LEU A 99 -6.06 1.23 7.34
CA LEU A 99 -5.16 2.35 7.08
C LEU A 99 -5.13 3.31 8.27
N GLU A 100 -6.31 3.71 8.77
CA GLU A 100 -6.45 4.60 9.93
C GLU A 100 -5.76 4.02 11.17
N TYR A 101 -5.97 2.73 11.46
CA TYR A 101 -5.24 2.05 12.53
C TYR A 101 -3.73 2.08 12.30
N THR A 102 -3.28 1.73 11.09
CA THR A 102 -1.85 1.68 10.75
C THR A 102 -1.19 3.02 11.01
N ILE A 103 -1.72 4.12 10.44
CA ILE A 103 -1.09 5.45 10.56
C ILE A 103 -1.22 6.07 11.96
N SER A 104 -2.16 5.58 12.79
CA SER A 104 -2.33 6.03 14.17
C SER A 104 -1.45 5.27 15.17
N ASN A 105 -0.82 4.18 14.73
CA ASN A 105 -0.02 3.27 15.56
C ASN A 105 1.35 2.97 14.93
N ILE A 106 1.90 3.92 14.17
CA ILE A 106 3.32 3.91 13.81
C ILE A 106 4.14 4.54 14.94
#